data_AF-A0A2N2JPD4-F1
#
_entry.id   AF-A0A2N2JPD4-F1
#
_cell.length_a   1.000
_cell.length_b   1.000
_cell.length_c   1.000
_cell.angle_alpha   90.00
_cell.angle_beta   90.00
_cell.angle_gamma   90.00
#
_symmetry.space_group_name_H-M   'P 1'
#
loop_
_entity.id
_entity.type
_entity.pdbx_description
1 polymer ?
#
loop_
_entity_poly.entity_id
_entity_poly.type
_entity_poly.pdbx_seq_one_letter_code
_entity_poly.pdbx_strand_id
1 'polypeptide(L)'
;MAGLPQGAGAARAAPGVHRPAAALRAGVRLHHAGGAGEREAGPRVPHPDEPEALAARGHPDDPRDHRAPGLAHRQDAVVVPARLVPLSERPVSEDAPVPFKDADALIKEIDAAAKADPPPAAPDRDAAPPAPEVTVVAAGGEAPAPAAAPSGRPAIVEFKHVTKTYGDGPKAFTAIKDVHFRIEDIPGKGEFICVLGPSGCGKSTVLRLIAGLGPQHPPTTGEVLVDGRPVVGPGADRGMVFQDYTSFDHMTVEDNVAFGLACRGVGKAERIGQAHGWIDKVGLSVKNDARKYPHQLSGGMRQRVAIARTLILSPRIILMDEPFGALDPSTRMQMQDNLVALWRDLEATVFFVTHSIEEAVYLGDRVHILSSSPGTLLREITVPPPDRPAHAMQRDPRFLEYVFDIRDTIETLEASRRAGDD
;
A
#
# COMPACT_ATOMS: atom_id res chain seq x y z
N MET A 1 -43.77 -60.90 37.38
CA MET A 1 -42.60 -60.44 38.16
C MET A 1 -42.23 -59.09 37.57
N ALA A 2 -42.63 -57.96 38.16
CA ALA A 2 -42.10 -57.35 39.40
C ALA A 2 -40.62 -56.96 39.23
N GLY A 3 -40.16 -55.72 39.51
CA GLY A 3 -40.82 -54.52 40.04
C GLY A 3 -39.77 -53.52 40.57
N LEU A 4 -40.11 -52.23 40.70
CA LEU A 4 -39.24 -51.18 41.27
C LEU A 4 -38.89 -51.44 42.75
N PRO A 5 -37.81 -50.81 43.27
CA PRO A 5 -37.98 -49.62 44.14
C PRO A 5 -37.26 -48.37 43.60
N GLN A 6 -37.74 -47.13 43.74
CA GLN A 6 -37.82 -46.27 44.96
C GLN A 6 -36.44 -45.95 45.59
N GLY A 7 -36.14 -44.76 46.10
CA GLY A 7 -36.92 -43.53 46.31
C GLY A 7 -36.51 -42.82 47.63
N ALA A 8 -36.66 -41.48 47.73
CA ALA A 8 -36.28 -40.60 48.87
C ALA A 8 -34.76 -40.43 49.13
N GLY A 9 -34.27 -39.34 49.75
CA GLY A 9 -34.93 -38.09 50.18
C GLY A 9 -34.22 -37.44 51.40
N ALA A 10 -34.29 -36.10 51.51
CA ALA A 10 -33.82 -35.24 52.63
C ALA A 10 -32.29 -35.11 52.86
N ALA A 11 -31.74 -34.11 53.59
CA ALA A 11 -32.10 -32.68 53.78
C ALA A 11 -31.00 -31.95 54.61
N ARG A 12 -30.98 -30.60 54.55
CA ARG A 12 -30.23 -29.63 55.42
C ARG A 12 -28.70 -29.54 55.17
N ALA A 13 -28.02 -28.39 55.03
CA ALA A 13 -28.12 -27.02 55.61
C ALA A 13 -27.70 -26.97 57.10
N ALA A 14 -26.94 -26.01 57.65
CA ALA A 14 -26.28 -24.77 57.19
C ALA A 14 -25.02 -24.58 58.12
N PRO A 15 -24.43 -23.40 58.46
CA PRO A 15 -24.63 -21.98 58.09
C PRO A 15 -23.38 -21.36 57.39
N GLY A 16 -23.31 -20.09 56.95
CA GLY A 16 -24.17 -18.91 57.10
C GLY A 16 -23.40 -17.71 57.69
N VAL A 17 -23.99 -16.50 57.67
CA VAL A 17 -23.46 -15.21 58.25
C VAL A 17 -22.37 -14.50 57.42
N HIS A 18 -22.47 -13.21 57.05
CA HIS A 18 -23.63 -12.30 56.92
C HIS A 18 -23.26 -11.09 56.01
N ARG A 19 -24.21 -10.61 55.19
CA ARG A 19 -24.34 -9.18 54.86
C ARG A 19 -25.20 -8.49 55.93
N PRO A 20 -25.12 -7.17 56.06
CA PRO A 20 -26.37 -6.40 56.13
C PRO A 20 -26.43 -5.30 55.06
N ALA A 21 -27.62 -4.73 54.90
CA ALA A 21 -27.98 -3.70 53.94
C ALA A 21 -29.00 -2.73 54.55
N ALA A 22 -29.44 -1.75 53.75
CA ALA A 22 -30.46 -0.72 54.05
C ALA A 22 -30.03 0.41 55.03
N ALA A 23 -30.58 1.62 54.99
CA ALA A 23 -31.29 2.40 53.94
C ALA A 23 -31.58 3.82 54.50
N LEU A 24 -31.69 4.87 53.66
CA LEU A 24 -32.83 5.84 53.61
C LEU A 24 -32.57 7.10 52.74
N ARG A 25 -33.54 7.37 51.84
CA ARG A 25 -34.20 8.65 51.47
C ARG A 25 -33.53 10.03 51.70
N ALA A 26 -33.42 10.80 50.60
CA ALA A 26 -34.18 12.06 50.32
C ALA A 26 -34.09 12.32 48.79
N GLY A 27 -35.15 12.71 48.05
CA GLY A 27 -35.66 14.09 47.89
C GLY A 27 -34.76 14.85 46.88
N VAL A 28 -35.19 15.33 45.70
CA VAL A 28 -36.46 16.00 45.32
C VAL A 28 -36.77 15.78 43.81
N ARG A 29 -38.06 15.81 43.42
CA ARG A 29 -38.54 16.00 42.02
C ARG A 29 -39.13 17.41 41.86
N LEU A 30 -39.25 17.88 40.60
CA LEU A 30 -40.32 18.70 39.97
C LEU A 30 -39.68 19.63 38.89
N HIS A 31 -40.35 20.13 37.83
CA HIS A 31 -41.35 19.60 36.87
C HIS A 31 -41.67 20.72 35.85
N HIS A 32 -41.65 20.46 34.53
CA HIS A 32 -42.24 21.28 33.42
C HIS A 32 -41.86 22.80 33.35
N ALA A 33 -42.16 23.61 32.33
CA ALA A 33 -42.71 23.48 30.96
C ALA A 33 -41.78 24.32 30.02
N GLY A 34 -41.81 24.35 28.69
CA GLY A 34 -42.95 24.34 27.76
C GLY A 34 -43.45 25.76 27.50
N GLY A 35 -43.05 26.40 26.39
CA GLY A 35 -43.51 27.73 25.99
C GLY A 35 -42.66 28.36 24.88
N ALA A 36 -43.31 28.81 23.80
CA ALA A 36 -42.70 29.58 22.71
C ALA A 36 -43.23 31.02 22.73
N GLY A 37 -42.49 31.98 22.17
CA GLY A 37 -43.07 33.28 21.80
C GLY A 37 -42.18 34.51 21.98
N GLU A 38 -41.97 35.19 20.86
CA GLU A 38 -41.96 36.66 20.72
C GLU A 38 -40.75 37.49 21.15
N ARG A 39 -40.75 38.73 20.65
CA ARG A 39 -39.66 39.71 20.56
C ARG A 39 -39.92 40.85 21.53
N GLU A 40 -38.88 41.49 22.06
CA GLU A 40 -38.72 42.96 22.05
C GLU A 40 -37.34 43.40 22.60
N ALA A 41 -37.08 44.72 22.68
CA ALA A 41 -35.74 45.29 22.52
C ALA A 41 -35.23 46.18 23.68
N GLY A 42 -33.89 46.20 23.84
CA GLY A 42 -33.11 47.27 24.48
C GLY A 42 -33.08 47.31 26.02
N PRO A 43 -32.24 48.18 26.64
CA PRO A 43 -31.38 49.23 26.04
C PRO A 43 -29.85 49.08 26.28
N ARG A 44 -29.08 50.01 25.68
CA ARG A 44 -27.60 50.19 25.75
C ARG A 44 -27.14 51.01 26.97
N VAL A 45 -25.86 50.91 27.38
CA VAL A 45 -24.88 52.03 27.57
C VAL A 45 -23.39 51.50 27.55
N PRO A 46 -22.28 52.31 27.57
CA PRO A 46 -21.10 52.09 26.69
C PRO A 46 -19.70 52.10 27.39
N HIS A 47 -18.59 52.04 26.61
CA HIS A 47 -17.30 52.77 26.82
C HIS A 47 -16.29 52.58 25.63
N PRO A 48 -15.11 53.27 25.52
CA PRO A 48 -14.90 54.36 24.54
C PRO A 48 -13.69 54.20 23.58
N ASP A 49 -13.28 55.32 22.97
CA ASP A 49 -12.47 55.52 21.75
C ASP A 49 -10.92 55.54 21.86
N GLU A 50 -10.29 55.90 20.72
CA GLU A 50 -8.87 55.84 20.30
C GLU A 50 -7.89 56.85 20.97
N PRO A 51 -6.63 56.97 20.47
CA PRO A 51 -6.37 58.15 19.62
C PRO A 51 -5.41 58.03 18.40
N GLU A 52 -5.66 58.95 17.45
CA GLU A 52 -4.82 59.61 16.42
C GLU A 52 -3.35 59.98 16.80
N ALA A 53 -2.44 60.51 15.95
CA ALA A 53 -2.20 60.61 14.49
C ALA A 53 -0.84 61.36 14.26
N LEU A 54 -0.27 61.41 13.04
CA LEU A 54 0.35 62.63 12.44
C LEU A 54 0.84 62.45 10.98
N ALA A 55 0.91 63.55 10.21
CA ALA A 55 1.53 63.65 8.88
C ALA A 55 2.14 65.06 8.63
N ALA A 56 3.21 65.19 7.81
CA ALA A 56 3.45 66.34 6.88
C ALA A 56 4.89 66.46 6.26
N ARG A 57 4.93 66.51 4.91
CA ARG A 57 5.67 67.46 4.00
C ARG A 57 7.22 67.54 3.89
N GLY A 58 7.71 67.58 2.63
CA GLY A 58 9.03 68.16 2.24
C GLY A 58 9.54 67.76 0.82
N HIS A 59 9.86 68.75 -0.05
CA HIS A 59 10.51 68.68 -1.40
C HIS A 59 11.68 69.73 -1.40
N PRO A 60 12.55 70.00 -2.44
CA PRO A 60 12.54 69.62 -3.87
C PRO A 60 13.92 69.39 -4.60
N ASP A 61 13.89 69.28 -5.94
CA ASP A 61 14.87 69.71 -7.00
C ASP A 61 16.23 69.00 -7.32
N ASP A 62 16.69 69.21 -8.58
CA ASP A 62 17.76 68.54 -9.38
C ASP A 62 18.94 69.55 -9.68
N PRO A 63 19.84 69.51 -10.71
CA PRO A 63 20.20 68.50 -11.73
C PRO A 63 21.71 68.26 -12.05
N ARG A 64 22.03 67.15 -12.77
CA ARG A 64 22.88 67.14 -14.01
C ARG A 64 23.20 65.78 -14.70
N ASP A 65 22.94 65.80 -16.01
CA ASP A 65 23.35 64.94 -17.15
C ASP A 65 24.82 64.43 -17.18
N HIS A 66 25.04 63.16 -17.59
CA HIS A 66 26.07 62.79 -18.57
C HIS A 66 25.75 61.51 -19.39
N ARG A 67 25.32 61.75 -20.64
CA ARG A 67 25.26 60.91 -21.88
C ARG A 67 26.00 59.55 -21.97
N ALA A 68 25.34 58.61 -22.67
CA ALA A 68 25.89 57.37 -23.26
C ALA A 68 26.70 57.61 -24.57
N PRO A 69 27.42 56.61 -25.14
CA PRO A 69 26.82 55.51 -25.97
C PRO A 69 27.50 54.12 -25.75
N GLY A 70 27.15 52.99 -26.38
CA GLY A 70 26.03 52.59 -27.26
C GLY A 70 26.36 51.33 -28.11
N LEU A 71 25.38 50.41 -28.28
CA LEU A 71 25.30 49.26 -29.23
C LEU A 71 26.46 48.21 -29.23
N ALA A 72 26.27 46.89 -29.39
CA ALA A 72 25.26 46.15 -30.15
C ALA A 72 25.19 44.66 -29.73
N HIS A 73 24.01 44.02 -29.79
CA HIS A 73 23.76 42.83 -30.63
C HIS A 73 22.26 42.52 -30.74
N ARG A 74 21.90 41.73 -31.75
CA ARG A 74 20.54 41.67 -32.35
C ARG A 74 19.52 40.83 -31.57
N GLN A 75 18.27 41.27 -31.63
CA GLN A 75 17.08 40.43 -31.48
C GLN A 75 16.60 40.01 -32.87
N ASP A 76 16.16 38.76 -33.02
CA ASP A 76 15.27 38.31 -34.09
C ASP A 76 14.30 37.27 -33.50
N ALA A 77 13.10 37.71 -33.14
CA ALA A 77 12.00 36.86 -32.72
C ALA A 77 10.70 37.40 -33.34
N VAL A 78 10.27 36.80 -34.44
CA VAL A 78 9.08 37.22 -35.18
C VAL A 78 7.83 36.59 -34.55
N VAL A 79 6.89 37.44 -34.13
CA VAL A 79 5.54 37.04 -33.70
C VAL A 79 4.59 37.19 -34.88
N VAL A 80 3.84 36.12 -35.19
CA VAL A 80 2.64 36.18 -36.06
C VAL A 80 1.50 35.43 -35.35
N PRO A 81 0.31 36.04 -35.16
CA PRO A 81 -0.78 35.42 -34.42
C PRO A 81 -1.62 34.50 -35.30
N ALA A 82 -1.95 33.31 -34.80
CA ALA A 82 -2.94 32.41 -35.41
C ALA A 82 -4.25 32.41 -34.59
N ARG A 83 -5.37 32.57 -35.28
CA ARG A 83 -6.72 32.77 -34.72
C ARG A 83 -7.23 31.55 -33.95
N LEU A 84 -7.99 31.78 -32.86
CA LEU A 84 -8.93 30.79 -32.36
C LEU A 84 -9.99 30.50 -33.43
N VAL A 85 -10.34 29.22 -33.57
CA VAL A 85 -11.53 28.74 -34.29
C VAL A 85 -12.36 27.95 -33.29
N PRO A 86 -13.68 28.22 -33.13
CA PRO A 86 -14.52 27.46 -32.21
C PRO A 86 -14.76 26.04 -32.74
N LEU A 87 -14.66 25.05 -31.85
CA LEU A 87 -15.02 23.66 -32.13
C LEU A 87 -16.55 23.50 -32.03
N SER A 88 -17.24 23.83 -33.12
CA SER A 88 -18.63 23.42 -33.36
C SER A 88 -18.73 22.68 -34.69
N GLU A 89 -19.48 21.58 -34.69
CA GLU A 89 -19.95 20.84 -35.88
C GLU A 89 -18.90 20.06 -36.70
N ARG A 90 -18.63 18.82 -36.25
CA ARG A 90 -18.41 17.66 -37.13
C ARG A 90 -19.30 16.51 -36.67
N PRO A 91 -19.77 15.63 -37.59
CA PRO A 91 -20.90 14.75 -37.30
C PRO A 91 -20.52 13.64 -36.31
N VAL A 92 -21.47 13.34 -35.42
CA VAL A 92 -21.45 12.14 -34.59
C VAL A 92 -21.69 10.94 -35.52
N SER A 93 -20.71 10.05 -35.64
CA SER A 93 -20.97 8.70 -36.12
C SER A 93 -21.70 7.93 -35.02
N GLU A 94 -22.92 7.49 -35.29
CA GLU A 94 -23.71 6.63 -34.39
C GLU A 94 -23.14 5.20 -34.33
N ASP A 95 -21.94 5.05 -33.76
CA ASP A 95 -21.50 3.77 -33.18
C ASP A 95 -21.60 3.90 -31.67
N ALA A 96 -22.77 3.54 -31.14
CA ALA A 96 -22.95 3.38 -29.70
C ALA A 96 -21.96 2.33 -29.19
N PRO A 97 -21.34 2.52 -28.01
CA PRO A 97 -20.45 1.51 -27.44
C PRO A 97 -21.24 0.22 -27.22
N VAL A 98 -20.94 -0.80 -28.03
CA VAL A 98 -21.64 -2.09 -27.98
C VAL A 98 -21.39 -2.68 -26.59
N PRO A 99 -22.44 -2.94 -25.78
CA PRO A 99 -22.24 -3.49 -24.45
C PRO A 99 -21.71 -4.91 -24.58
N PHE A 100 -20.44 -5.10 -24.20
CA PHE A 100 -19.80 -6.41 -24.22
C PHE A 100 -20.50 -7.31 -23.18
N LYS A 101 -21.31 -8.25 -23.66
CA LYS A 101 -22.10 -9.13 -22.80
C LYS A 101 -21.29 -10.30 -22.29
N ASP A 102 -21.51 -10.60 -21.02
CA ASP A 102 -21.10 -11.79 -20.28
C ASP A 102 -19.58 -12.01 -20.13
N ALA A 103 -19.07 -11.75 -18.92
CA ALA A 103 -17.75 -12.20 -18.49
C ALA A 103 -17.56 -13.74 -18.63
N ASP A 104 -18.67 -14.49 -18.59
CA ASP A 104 -18.68 -15.93 -18.83
C ASP A 104 -18.35 -16.30 -20.31
N ALA A 105 -18.41 -15.36 -21.25
CA ALA A 105 -17.91 -15.53 -22.62
C ALA A 105 -16.38 -15.33 -22.70
N LEU A 106 -15.83 -14.34 -22.00
CA LEU A 106 -14.38 -14.10 -21.90
C LEU A 106 -13.68 -15.31 -21.24
N ILE A 107 -14.29 -15.90 -20.21
CA ILE A 107 -13.80 -17.14 -19.58
C ILE A 107 -13.74 -18.29 -20.60
N LYS A 108 -14.73 -18.41 -21.49
CA LYS A 108 -14.72 -19.44 -22.55
C LYS A 108 -13.64 -19.21 -23.62
N GLU A 109 -13.30 -17.95 -23.94
CA GLU A 109 -12.18 -17.66 -24.85
C GLU A 109 -10.83 -18.03 -24.22
N ILE A 110 -10.66 -17.77 -22.91
CA ILE A 110 -9.48 -18.18 -22.14
C ILE A 110 -9.37 -19.71 -22.06
N ASP A 111 -10.48 -20.41 -21.75
CA ASP A 111 -10.55 -21.87 -21.72
C ASP A 111 -10.32 -22.52 -23.11
N ALA A 112 -10.67 -21.81 -24.20
CA ALA A 112 -10.40 -22.27 -25.56
C ALA A 112 -8.91 -22.13 -25.92
N ALA A 113 -8.27 -21.03 -25.53
CA ALA A 113 -6.83 -20.83 -25.71
C ALA A 113 -5.99 -21.84 -24.89
N ALA A 114 -6.47 -22.25 -23.72
CA ALA A 114 -5.80 -23.24 -22.86
C ALA A 114 -5.87 -24.69 -23.36
N LYS A 115 -6.56 -24.98 -24.47
CA LYS A 115 -6.74 -26.34 -25.04
C LYS A 115 -5.85 -26.66 -26.24
N ALA A 116 -4.91 -25.77 -26.60
CA ALA A 116 -3.89 -26.07 -27.60
C ALA A 116 -2.74 -26.90 -26.98
N ASP A 117 -2.59 -28.14 -27.46
CA ASP A 117 -1.56 -29.16 -27.20
C ASP A 117 -0.73 -29.10 -25.90
N PRO A 118 -0.88 -30.09 -24.97
CA PRO A 118 -0.04 -30.17 -23.78
C PRO A 118 1.41 -30.60 -24.13
N PRO A 119 2.44 -30.04 -23.46
CA PRO A 119 3.80 -30.53 -23.57
C PRO A 119 3.95 -31.95 -22.95
N PRO A 120 4.92 -32.76 -23.40
CA PRO A 120 5.05 -34.16 -23.00
C PRO A 120 5.38 -34.34 -21.51
N ALA A 121 4.88 -35.44 -20.94
CA ALA A 121 4.98 -35.73 -19.52
C ALA A 121 6.42 -35.97 -19.02
N ALA A 122 6.69 -35.53 -17.79
CA ALA A 122 7.94 -35.80 -17.08
C ALA A 122 7.98 -37.25 -16.54
N PRO A 123 9.16 -37.89 -16.45
CA PRO A 123 9.29 -39.29 -16.01
C PRO A 123 9.12 -39.48 -14.50
N ASP A 124 8.75 -40.70 -14.12
CA ASP A 124 8.49 -41.14 -12.75
C ASP A 124 9.67 -40.93 -11.78
N ARG A 125 9.33 -40.62 -10.52
CA ARG A 125 10.27 -40.50 -9.40
C ARG A 125 10.11 -41.66 -8.44
N ASP A 126 10.80 -42.77 -8.69
CA ASP A 126 10.96 -43.85 -7.72
C ASP A 126 12.38 -44.46 -7.78
N ALA A 127 13.33 -43.77 -7.15
CA ALA A 127 14.66 -44.30 -6.83
C ALA A 127 15.31 -43.44 -5.72
N ALA A 128 15.43 -43.99 -4.51
CA ALA A 128 16.20 -43.37 -3.43
C ALA A 128 17.70 -43.66 -3.61
N PRO A 129 18.59 -42.64 -3.64
CA PRO A 129 20.03 -42.87 -3.64
C PRO A 129 20.54 -43.24 -2.23
N PRO A 130 21.55 -44.12 -2.11
CA PRO A 130 22.11 -44.50 -0.81
C PRO A 130 22.96 -43.39 -0.18
N ALA A 131 23.03 -43.39 1.15
CA ALA A 131 23.84 -42.43 1.91
C ALA A 131 25.36 -42.72 1.79
N PRO A 132 26.21 -41.68 1.70
CA PRO A 132 27.66 -41.85 1.75
C PRO A 132 28.18 -41.99 3.18
N GLU A 133 29.17 -42.85 3.38
CA GLU A 133 29.86 -43.02 4.67
C GLU A 133 30.76 -41.81 5.00
N VAL A 134 30.82 -41.44 6.28
CA VAL A 134 31.66 -40.33 6.77
C VAL A 134 32.94 -40.88 7.38
N THR A 135 34.08 -40.60 6.74
CA THR A 135 35.41 -40.84 7.32
C THR A 135 35.89 -39.58 8.04
N VAL A 136 36.18 -39.69 9.33
CA VAL A 136 36.71 -38.57 10.15
C VAL A 136 38.23 -38.56 10.09
N VAL A 137 38.82 -37.43 9.67
CA VAL A 137 40.24 -37.11 9.89
C VAL A 137 40.34 -35.66 10.37
N ALA A 138 41.08 -35.43 11.45
CA ALA A 138 41.16 -34.12 12.11
C ALA A 138 42.55 -33.49 11.97
N ALA A 139 42.57 -32.26 11.44
CA ALA A 139 43.56 -31.20 11.62
C ALA A 139 42.88 -29.91 11.09
N GLY A 140 42.96 -28.73 11.69
CA GLY A 140 43.97 -28.24 12.63
C GLY A 140 44.46 -26.89 12.11
N GLY A 141 43.61 -25.86 12.19
CA GLY A 141 43.89 -24.52 11.66
C GLY A 141 42.77 -23.54 12.01
N GLU A 142 43.15 -22.44 12.66
CA GLU A 142 42.24 -21.42 13.19
C GLU A 142 41.95 -20.35 12.12
N ALA A 143 40.68 -20.11 11.83
CA ALA A 143 40.19 -19.16 10.83
C ALA A 143 38.83 -18.57 11.29
N PRO A 144 38.43 -17.38 10.83
CA PRO A 144 37.50 -16.52 11.58
C PRO A 144 36.07 -17.07 11.64
N ALA A 145 35.35 -16.64 12.68
CA ALA A 145 34.01 -17.11 13.03
C ALA A 145 33.05 -17.10 11.82
N PRO A 146 32.43 -18.25 11.47
CA PRO A 146 31.47 -18.28 10.38
C PRO A 146 30.21 -17.49 10.76
N ALA A 147 29.72 -16.68 9.83
CA ALA A 147 28.40 -16.09 9.92
C ALA A 147 27.35 -17.20 10.14
N ALA A 148 26.31 -16.89 10.92
CA ALA A 148 25.30 -17.87 11.31
C ALA A 148 24.74 -18.61 10.09
N ALA A 149 24.75 -19.95 10.16
CA ALA A 149 24.17 -20.78 9.12
C ALA A 149 22.69 -20.42 8.93
N PRO A 150 22.19 -20.27 7.69
CA PRO A 150 20.82 -19.84 7.45
C PRO A 150 19.83 -20.83 8.07
N SER A 151 18.84 -20.30 8.77
CA SER A 151 17.79 -21.11 9.36
C SER A 151 17.04 -21.89 8.26
N GLY A 152 16.60 -23.11 8.57
CA GLY A 152 16.25 -24.14 7.57
C GLY A 152 14.92 -23.94 6.83
N ARG A 153 14.63 -22.74 6.30
CA ARG A 153 13.49 -22.44 5.42
C ARG A 153 13.94 -21.74 4.14
N PRO A 154 13.28 -22.01 2.99
CA PRO A 154 13.56 -21.27 1.76
C PRO A 154 13.16 -19.79 1.90
N ALA A 155 13.82 -18.93 1.15
CA ALA A 155 13.43 -17.53 1.03
C ALA A 155 12.10 -17.41 0.27
N ILE A 156 11.18 -16.59 0.79
CA ILE A 156 9.94 -16.27 0.09
C ILE A 156 10.20 -15.37 -1.12
N VAL A 157 11.17 -14.46 -1.01
CA VAL A 157 11.71 -13.65 -2.11
C VAL A 157 13.23 -13.53 -1.96
N GLU A 158 13.98 -13.75 -3.04
CA GLU A 158 15.43 -13.56 -3.07
C GLU A 158 15.84 -12.84 -4.38
N PHE A 159 16.61 -11.77 -4.25
CA PHE A 159 17.25 -11.04 -5.34
C PHE A 159 18.74 -11.35 -5.32
N LYS A 160 19.26 -11.91 -6.42
CA LYS A 160 20.69 -12.23 -6.58
C LYS A 160 21.31 -11.32 -7.64
N HIS A 161 22.01 -10.28 -7.20
CA HIS A 161 22.78 -9.36 -8.05
C HIS A 161 21.99 -8.79 -9.24
N VAL A 162 20.76 -8.36 -8.96
CA VAL A 162 19.76 -8.03 -9.98
C VAL A 162 20.00 -6.64 -10.54
N THR A 163 20.21 -6.56 -11.85
CA THR A 163 20.27 -5.30 -12.61
C THR A 163 19.16 -5.30 -13.65
N LYS A 164 18.46 -4.17 -13.80
CA LYS A 164 17.51 -3.95 -14.90
C LYS A 164 17.83 -2.65 -15.63
N THR A 165 18.11 -2.82 -16.91
CA THR A 165 18.38 -1.75 -17.87
C THR A 165 17.32 -1.80 -18.98
N TYR A 166 16.87 -0.64 -19.42
CA TYR A 166 15.88 -0.46 -20.48
C TYR A 166 16.53 0.16 -21.72
N GLY A 167 16.28 -0.45 -22.88
CA GLY A 167 16.91 -0.06 -24.14
C GLY A 167 18.40 -0.41 -24.21
N ASP A 168 19.00 -0.14 -25.36
CA ASP A 168 20.34 -0.58 -25.72
C ASP A 168 21.28 0.58 -26.06
N GLY A 169 22.58 0.32 -25.95
CA GLY A 169 23.64 1.27 -26.35
C GLY A 169 23.69 2.54 -25.50
N PRO A 170 24.16 3.69 -26.06
CA PRO A 170 24.42 4.91 -25.28
C PRO A 170 23.19 5.59 -24.65
N LYS A 171 21.98 5.13 -24.96
CA LYS A 171 20.72 5.63 -24.39
C LYS A 171 20.07 4.66 -23.40
N ALA A 172 20.74 3.56 -23.08
CA ALA A 172 20.25 2.56 -22.15
C ALA A 172 20.09 3.15 -20.73
N PHE A 173 18.91 2.98 -20.13
CA PHE A 173 18.59 3.50 -18.80
C PHE A 173 18.60 2.36 -17.77
N THR A 174 19.60 2.31 -16.90
CA THR A 174 19.66 1.38 -15.77
C THR A 174 18.82 1.92 -14.62
N ALA A 175 17.68 1.26 -14.34
CA ALA A 175 16.78 1.70 -13.27
C ALA A 175 17.17 1.13 -11.91
N ILE A 176 17.61 -0.14 -11.88
CA ILE A 176 18.23 -0.75 -10.70
C ILE A 176 19.53 -1.44 -11.09
N LYS A 177 20.53 -1.39 -10.21
CA LYS A 177 21.87 -1.96 -10.40
C LYS A 177 22.25 -2.78 -9.18
N ASP A 178 22.68 -4.02 -9.40
CA ASP A 178 23.22 -4.93 -8.38
C ASP A 178 22.38 -5.00 -7.09
N VAL A 179 21.06 -5.08 -7.23
CA VAL A 179 20.17 -5.22 -6.07
C VAL A 179 20.22 -6.66 -5.58
N HIS A 180 20.64 -6.84 -4.32
CA HIS A 180 20.75 -8.13 -3.66
C HIS A 180 20.10 -8.08 -2.28
N PHE A 181 19.08 -8.92 -2.04
CA PHE A 181 18.43 -9.07 -0.72
C PHE A 181 17.72 -10.42 -0.61
N ARG A 182 17.44 -10.85 0.62
CA ARG A 182 16.73 -12.09 0.94
C ARG A 182 15.68 -11.83 2.01
N ILE A 183 14.45 -12.24 1.74
CA ILE A 183 13.32 -12.23 2.68
C ILE A 183 13.01 -13.69 3.06
N GLU A 184 12.98 -13.99 4.35
CA GLU A 184 12.64 -15.33 4.84
C GLU A 184 11.11 -15.51 4.89
N ASP A 185 10.63 -16.74 4.68
CA ASP A 185 9.21 -17.02 4.90
C ASP A 185 8.89 -17.13 6.40
N ILE A 186 7.91 -16.36 6.86
CA ILE A 186 7.39 -16.37 8.23
C ILE A 186 5.92 -16.85 8.22
N PRO A 187 5.65 -18.17 8.20
CA PRO A 187 4.30 -18.71 8.40
C PRO A 187 3.71 -18.28 9.74
N GLY A 188 2.41 -18.01 9.81
CA GLY A 188 1.74 -17.59 11.05
C GLY A 188 1.91 -16.09 11.38
N LYS A 189 2.56 -15.30 10.50
CA LYS A 189 2.79 -13.86 10.73
C LYS A 189 2.90 -13.06 9.42
N GLY A 190 3.73 -13.53 8.49
CA GLY A 190 4.23 -12.71 7.39
C GLY A 190 5.25 -11.67 7.84
N GLU A 191 5.62 -10.79 6.92
CA GLU A 191 6.50 -9.64 7.15
C GLU A 191 6.06 -8.48 6.26
N PHE A 192 6.10 -7.25 6.78
CA PHE A 192 5.80 -6.04 6.01
C PHE A 192 7.10 -5.32 5.62
N ILE A 193 7.48 -5.43 4.35
CA ILE A 193 8.72 -4.85 3.79
C ILE A 193 8.37 -3.55 3.06
N CYS A 194 8.81 -2.43 3.61
CA CYS A 194 8.71 -1.13 2.98
C CYS A 194 9.94 -0.88 2.09
N VAL A 195 9.75 -0.63 0.80
CA VAL A 195 10.81 -0.22 -0.14
C VAL A 195 10.69 1.29 -0.35
N LEU A 196 11.63 2.02 0.27
CA LEU A 196 11.67 3.47 0.36
C LEU A 196 12.75 4.04 -0.57
N GLY A 197 12.49 5.19 -1.17
CA GLY A 197 13.48 5.91 -1.96
C GLY A 197 12.85 7.03 -2.81
N PRO A 198 13.68 7.88 -3.44
CA PRO A 198 13.21 9.00 -4.24
C PRO A 198 12.37 8.57 -5.46
N SER A 199 11.72 9.53 -6.12
CA SER A 199 11.04 9.23 -7.39
C SER A 199 12.07 8.78 -8.44
N GLY A 200 11.71 7.79 -9.26
CA GLY A 200 12.57 7.28 -10.33
C GLY A 200 13.69 6.30 -9.93
N CYS A 201 13.91 5.97 -8.65
CA CYS A 201 14.96 5.02 -8.24
C CYS A 201 14.67 3.52 -8.51
N GLY A 202 13.67 3.20 -9.33
CA GLY A 202 13.39 1.81 -9.69
C GLY A 202 12.61 0.98 -8.66
N LYS A 203 12.06 1.58 -7.58
CA LYS A 203 11.17 0.89 -6.61
C LYS A 203 10.10 0.03 -7.31
N SER A 204 9.39 0.66 -8.25
CA SER A 204 8.33 0.07 -9.09
C SER A 204 8.84 -0.97 -10.10
N THR A 205 10.16 -0.98 -10.39
CA THR A 205 10.83 -2.05 -11.15
C THR A 205 11.07 -3.27 -10.26
N VAL A 206 11.50 -3.09 -9.00
CA VAL A 206 11.67 -4.20 -8.03
C VAL A 206 10.36 -4.97 -7.86
N LEU A 207 9.23 -4.28 -7.63
CA LEU A 207 7.92 -4.95 -7.49
C LEU A 207 7.51 -5.71 -8.76
N ARG A 208 7.67 -5.12 -9.94
CA ARG A 208 7.27 -5.79 -11.20
C ARG A 208 8.18 -6.98 -11.53
N LEU A 209 9.45 -6.96 -11.11
CA LEU A 209 10.36 -8.11 -11.18
C LEU A 209 9.92 -9.25 -10.24
N ILE A 210 9.52 -8.96 -8.98
CA ILE A 210 8.93 -9.97 -8.07
C ILE A 210 7.62 -10.52 -8.67
N ALA A 211 6.76 -9.64 -9.18
CA ALA A 211 5.49 -10.03 -9.78
C ALA A 211 5.68 -10.94 -11.02
N GLY A 212 6.78 -10.74 -11.77
CA GLY A 212 7.00 -11.35 -13.08
C GLY A 212 6.26 -10.60 -14.20
N LEU A 213 6.03 -9.30 -14.05
CA LEU A 213 5.28 -8.47 -14.99
C LEU A 213 6.21 -7.79 -16.00
N GLY A 214 5.91 -7.96 -17.29
CA GLY A 214 6.54 -7.21 -18.37
C GLY A 214 6.05 -5.75 -18.44
N PRO A 215 6.82 -4.83 -19.06
CA PRO A 215 8.12 -5.03 -19.71
C PRO A 215 9.34 -5.08 -18.75
N GLN A 216 9.11 -5.00 -17.44
CA GLN A 216 10.18 -4.94 -16.43
C GLN A 216 10.81 -6.32 -16.20
N HIS A 217 10.03 -7.39 -16.19
CA HIS A 217 10.52 -8.76 -16.29
C HIS A 217 10.89 -9.14 -17.74
N PRO A 218 11.95 -9.95 -17.98
CA PRO A 218 12.95 -10.45 -17.02
C PRO A 218 13.98 -9.37 -16.62
N PRO A 219 14.79 -9.59 -15.56
CA PRO A 219 15.95 -8.75 -15.27
C PRO A 219 16.99 -8.82 -16.41
N THR A 220 17.87 -7.81 -16.48
CA THR A 220 18.96 -7.76 -17.48
C THR A 220 20.13 -8.65 -17.06
N THR A 221 20.46 -8.64 -15.76
CA THR A 221 21.41 -9.59 -15.14
C THR A 221 20.92 -9.99 -13.75
N GLY A 222 21.46 -11.09 -13.23
CA GLY A 222 21.07 -11.63 -11.93
C GLY A 222 19.79 -12.47 -12.00
N GLU A 223 19.30 -12.88 -10.84
CA GLU A 223 18.16 -13.80 -10.70
C GLU A 223 17.20 -13.29 -9.63
N VAL A 224 15.89 -13.44 -9.88
CA VAL A 224 14.82 -13.21 -8.89
C VAL A 224 14.14 -14.54 -8.62
N LEU A 225 14.13 -14.97 -7.36
CA LEU A 225 13.45 -16.17 -6.88
C LEU A 225 12.22 -15.81 -6.04
N VAL A 226 11.17 -16.62 -6.17
CA VAL A 226 9.98 -16.65 -5.30
C VAL A 226 9.76 -18.08 -4.85
N ASP A 227 9.61 -18.33 -3.55
CA ASP A 227 9.64 -19.66 -2.92
C ASP A 227 10.83 -20.52 -3.40
N GLY A 228 12.01 -19.91 -3.53
CA GLY A 228 13.23 -20.55 -4.06
C GLY A 228 13.17 -20.94 -5.55
N ARG A 229 12.13 -20.56 -6.31
CA ARG A 229 11.97 -20.86 -7.75
C ARG A 229 12.16 -19.61 -8.61
N PRO A 230 12.83 -19.69 -9.77
CA PRO A 230 12.97 -18.53 -10.67
C PRO A 230 11.63 -17.96 -11.09
N VAL A 231 11.49 -16.63 -10.98
CA VAL A 231 10.31 -15.94 -11.52
C VAL A 231 10.41 -15.96 -13.04
N VAL A 232 9.50 -16.70 -13.70
CA VAL A 232 9.41 -16.79 -15.16
C VAL A 232 8.27 -15.96 -15.76
N GLY A 233 7.39 -15.40 -14.93
CA GLY A 233 6.22 -14.62 -15.33
C GLY A 233 5.25 -14.41 -14.16
N PRO A 234 4.02 -13.91 -14.41
CA PRO A 234 3.00 -13.72 -13.38
C PRO A 234 2.52 -15.04 -12.75
N GLY A 235 2.08 -15.00 -11.49
CA GLY A 235 1.64 -16.19 -10.75
C GLY A 235 0.55 -15.87 -9.74
N ALA A 236 -0.37 -16.82 -9.53
CA ALA A 236 -1.55 -16.66 -8.66
C ALA A 236 -1.22 -16.60 -7.16
N ASP A 237 0.03 -16.88 -6.80
CA ASP A 237 0.64 -16.75 -5.47
C ASP A 237 1.03 -15.30 -5.12
N ARG A 238 1.06 -14.40 -6.11
CA ARG A 238 1.46 -12.98 -5.97
C ARG A 238 0.32 -12.06 -6.36
N GLY A 239 -0.13 -11.22 -5.42
CA GLY A 239 -1.13 -10.18 -5.67
C GLY A 239 -0.46 -8.82 -5.90
N MET A 240 -0.91 -8.05 -6.90
CA MET A 240 -0.40 -6.70 -7.19
C MET A 240 -1.49 -5.64 -6.98
N VAL A 241 -1.19 -4.60 -6.21
CA VAL A 241 -1.94 -3.35 -6.11
C VAL A 241 -1.12 -2.27 -6.79
N PHE A 242 -1.63 -1.74 -7.89
CA PHE A 242 -0.95 -0.71 -8.68
C PHE A 242 -1.19 0.70 -8.11
N GLN A 243 -0.31 1.63 -8.51
CA GLN A 243 -0.40 3.06 -8.18
C GLN A 243 -1.67 3.70 -8.78
N ASP A 244 -1.98 3.38 -10.03
CA ASP A 244 -3.23 3.77 -10.66
C ASP A 244 -4.39 2.92 -10.12
N TYR A 245 -5.57 3.54 -10.05
CA TYR A 245 -6.84 2.89 -9.73
C TYR A 245 -7.23 1.87 -10.81
N THR A 246 -6.58 0.72 -10.85
CA THR A 246 -6.69 -0.31 -11.90
C THR A 246 -8.00 -1.10 -11.90
N SER A 247 -9.13 -0.46 -11.58
CA SER A 247 -10.47 -1.07 -11.64
C SER A 247 -10.90 -1.31 -13.09
N PHE A 248 -11.73 -2.32 -13.32
CA PHE A 248 -12.44 -2.51 -14.58
C PHE A 248 -13.63 -1.54 -14.63
N ASP A 249 -13.53 -0.45 -15.37
CA ASP A 249 -14.53 0.63 -15.42
C ASP A 249 -15.92 0.18 -15.90
N HIS A 250 -15.98 -0.92 -16.65
CA HIS A 250 -17.20 -1.54 -17.18
C HIS A 250 -17.83 -2.59 -16.24
N MET A 251 -17.22 -2.86 -15.07
CA MET A 251 -17.72 -3.79 -14.06
C MET A 251 -18.20 -3.05 -12.82
N THR A 252 -19.17 -3.60 -12.09
CA THR A 252 -19.56 -3.06 -10.77
C THR A 252 -18.46 -3.29 -9.72
N VAL A 253 -18.61 -2.72 -8.52
CA VAL A 253 -17.69 -3.00 -7.39
C VAL A 253 -17.67 -4.49 -7.02
N GLU A 254 -18.83 -5.15 -6.93
CA GLU A 254 -18.87 -6.59 -6.62
C GLU A 254 -18.25 -7.45 -7.73
N ASP A 255 -18.46 -7.10 -9.00
CA ASP A 255 -17.86 -7.82 -10.13
C ASP A 255 -16.34 -7.58 -10.20
N ASN A 256 -15.89 -6.35 -9.94
CA ASN A 256 -14.47 -6.02 -9.83
C ASN A 256 -13.78 -6.87 -8.76
N VAL A 257 -14.34 -6.94 -7.56
CA VAL A 257 -13.78 -7.73 -6.45
C VAL A 257 -13.87 -9.23 -6.74
N ALA A 258 -15.00 -9.71 -7.27
CA ALA A 258 -15.19 -11.13 -7.61
C ALA A 258 -14.38 -11.61 -8.83
N PHE A 259 -13.82 -10.71 -9.64
CA PHE A 259 -13.18 -11.02 -10.94
C PHE A 259 -12.14 -12.14 -10.84
N GLY A 260 -11.18 -12.03 -9.92
CA GLY A 260 -10.12 -13.05 -9.80
C GLY A 260 -10.64 -14.43 -9.38
N LEU A 261 -11.72 -14.48 -8.58
CA LEU A 261 -12.41 -15.73 -8.25
C LEU A 261 -13.17 -16.29 -9.47
N ALA A 262 -13.72 -15.43 -10.32
CA ALA A 262 -14.33 -15.85 -11.59
C ALA A 262 -13.29 -16.51 -12.52
N CYS A 263 -12.07 -15.94 -12.62
CA CYS A 263 -10.96 -16.54 -13.36
C CYS A 263 -10.48 -17.88 -12.75
N ARG A 264 -10.67 -18.10 -11.44
CA ARG A 264 -10.43 -19.40 -10.77
C ARG A 264 -11.60 -20.39 -10.91
N GLY A 265 -12.64 -20.06 -11.68
CA GLY A 265 -13.81 -20.93 -11.88
C GLY A 265 -14.80 -20.98 -10.71
N VAL A 266 -14.67 -20.10 -9.71
CA VAL A 266 -15.56 -20.09 -8.54
C VAL A 266 -16.99 -19.72 -8.94
N GLY A 267 -17.96 -20.47 -8.41
CA GLY A 267 -19.38 -20.32 -8.74
C GLY A 267 -19.93 -18.93 -8.41
N LYS A 268 -20.83 -18.42 -9.26
CA LYS A 268 -21.32 -17.02 -9.19
C LYS A 268 -21.84 -16.62 -7.80
N ALA A 269 -22.65 -17.46 -7.16
CA ALA A 269 -23.20 -17.18 -5.83
C ALA A 269 -22.11 -17.10 -4.75
N GLU A 270 -21.14 -18.01 -4.81
CA GLU A 270 -20.02 -18.07 -3.86
C GLU A 270 -19.08 -16.87 -4.01
N ARG A 271 -18.63 -16.57 -5.25
CA ARG A 271 -17.70 -15.46 -5.50
C ARG A 271 -18.30 -14.09 -5.13
N ILE A 272 -19.60 -13.91 -5.32
CA ILE A 272 -20.29 -12.67 -4.91
C ILE A 272 -20.44 -12.60 -3.38
N GLY A 273 -20.74 -13.71 -2.71
CA GLY A 273 -20.76 -13.76 -1.24
C GLY A 273 -19.39 -13.43 -0.62
N GLN A 274 -18.31 -13.99 -1.19
CA GLN A 274 -16.94 -13.65 -0.79
C GLN A 274 -16.61 -12.18 -1.09
N ALA A 275 -16.98 -11.66 -2.27
CA ALA A 275 -16.77 -10.27 -2.64
C ALA A 275 -17.48 -9.29 -1.71
N HIS A 276 -18.72 -9.59 -1.29
CA HIS A 276 -19.44 -8.78 -0.31
C HIS A 276 -18.71 -8.72 1.03
N GLY A 277 -18.23 -9.87 1.54
CA GLY A 277 -17.39 -9.89 2.74
C GLY A 277 -16.11 -9.05 2.61
N TRP A 278 -15.48 -9.04 1.43
CA TRP A 278 -14.30 -8.22 1.16
C TRP A 278 -14.61 -6.71 1.02
N ILE A 279 -15.76 -6.34 0.46
CA ILE A 279 -16.25 -4.95 0.37
C ILE A 279 -16.45 -4.37 1.77
N ASP A 280 -17.12 -5.09 2.67
CA ASP A 280 -17.29 -4.66 4.06
C ASP A 280 -15.94 -4.63 4.81
N LYS A 281 -15.05 -5.61 4.59
CA LYS A 281 -13.68 -5.64 5.17
C LYS A 281 -12.82 -4.43 4.80
N VAL A 282 -12.92 -3.90 3.58
CA VAL A 282 -12.25 -2.64 3.19
C VAL A 282 -13.02 -1.38 3.62
N GLY A 283 -14.10 -1.53 4.40
CA GLY A 283 -14.90 -0.45 4.95
C GLY A 283 -15.73 0.30 3.90
N LEU A 284 -16.15 -0.37 2.83
CA LEU A 284 -17.20 0.09 1.92
C LEU A 284 -18.53 -0.56 2.31
N SER A 285 -19.66 0.04 1.96
CA SER A 285 -20.97 -0.54 2.30
C SER A 285 -21.47 -1.42 1.16
N VAL A 286 -21.58 -2.74 1.37
CA VAL A 286 -22.17 -3.65 0.36
C VAL A 286 -23.52 -3.13 -0.16
N LYS A 287 -24.39 -2.64 0.73
CA LYS A 287 -25.72 -2.11 0.37
C LYS A 287 -25.66 -0.91 -0.58
N ASN A 288 -24.71 0.00 -0.37
CA ASN A 288 -24.68 1.29 -1.08
C ASN A 288 -23.67 1.31 -2.24
N ASP A 289 -22.64 0.47 -2.20
CA ASP A 289 -21.46 0.58 -3.04
C ASP A 289 -21.26 -0.63 -3.98
N ALA A 290 -21.70 -1.84 -3.61
CA ALA A 290 -21.45 -3.05 -4.40
C ALA A 290 -21.91 -2.95 -5.87
N ARG A 291 -23.03 -2.25 -6.12
CA ARG A 291 -23.61 -2.06 -7.46
C ARG A 291 -23.11 -0.81 -8.20
N LYS A 292 -22.25 0.00 -7.59
CA LYS A 292 -21.65 1.17 -8.26
C LYS A 292 -20.60 0.74 -9.27
N TYR A 293 -20.37 1.58 -10.27
CA TYR A 293 -19.24 1.49 -11.19
C TYR A 293 -18.09 2.41 -10.73
N PRO A 294 -16.81 2.16 -11.11
CA PRO A 294 -15.67 2.94 -10.65
C PRO A 294 -15.72 4.46 -10.87
N HIS A 295 -16.44 4.92 -11.90
CA HIS A 295 -16.67 6.34 -12.17
C HIS A 295 -17.59 7.02 -11.14
N GLN A 296 -18.37 6.25 -10.37
CA GLN A 296 -19.27 6.73 -9.31
C GLN A 296 -18.61 6.74 -7.91
N LEU A 297 -17.31 6.41 -7.84
CA LEU A 297 -16.55 6.24 -6.61
C LEU A 297 -15.53 7.39 -6.42
N SER A 298 -15.25 7.74 -5.17
CA SER A 298 -14.09 8.59 -4.86
C SER A 298 -12.77 7.83 -5.08
N GLY A 299 -11.64 8.55 -5.14
CA GLY A 299 -10.32 7.93 -5.27
C GLY A 299 -10.04 6.89 -4.17
N GLY A 300 -10.30 7.25 -2.90
CA GLY A 300 -10.17 6.31 -1.78
C GLY A 300 -11.08 5.09 -1.89
N MET A 301 -12.32 5.26 -2.38
CA MET A 301 -13.21 4.12 -2.64
C MET A 301 -12.66 3.21 -3.75
N ARG A 302 -12.17 3.76 -4.87
CA ARG A 302 -11.50 2.96 -5.91
C ARG A 302 -10.28 2.21 -5.39
N GLN A 303 -9.49 2.82 -4.51
CA GLN A 303 -8.34 2.15 -3.90
C GLN A 303 -8.77 0.96 -3.03
N ARG A 304 -9.82 1.12 -2.22
CA ARG A 304 -10.41 0.03 -1.43
C ARG A 304 -10.87 -1.13 -2.32
N VAL A 305 -11.49 -0.84 -3.47
CA VAL A 305 -11.87 -1.87 -4.46
C VAL A 305 -10.66 -2.59 -5.05
N ALA A 306 -9.60 -1.84 -5.42
CA ALA A 306 -8.37 -2.42 -5.95
C ALA A 306 -7.68 -3.35 -4.92
N ILE A 307 -7.62 -2.92 -3.64
CA ILE A 307 -7.10 -3.74 -2.54
C ILE A 307 -7.98 -4.99 -2.35
N ALA A 308 -9.30 -4.85 -2.21
CA ALA A 308 -10.22 -5.98 -2.02
C ALA A 308 -10.09 -7.04 -3.13
N ARG A 309 -10.05 -6.62 -4.39
CA ARG A 309 -9.86 -7.50 -5.56
C ARG A 309 -8.53 -8.27 -5.54
N THR A 310 -7.47 -7.65 -5.00
CA THR A 310 -6.16 -8.32 -4.91
C THR A 310 -6.12 -9.30 -3.73
N LEU A 311 -6.70 -8.92 -2.59
CA LEU A 311 -6.62 -9.68 -1.34
C LEU A 311 -7.62 -10.85 -1.24
N ILE A 312 -8.76 -10.79 -1.95
CA ILE A 312 -9.74 -11.89 -2.04
C ILE A 312 -9.15 -13.20 -2.60
N LEU A 313 -8.01 -13.13 -3.28
CA LEU A 313 -7.30 -14.29 -3.80
C LEU A 313 -6.40 -14.99 -2.78
N SER A 314 -6.26 -14.42 -1.58
CA SER A 314 -5.34 -14.83 -0.51
C SER A 314 -3.93 -15.17 -1.03
N PRO A 315 -3.26 -14.25 -1.75
CA PRO A 315 -1.90 -14.48 -2.25
C PRO A 315 -0.90 -14.55 -1.07
N ARG A 316 0.16 -15.36 -1.21
CA ARG A 316 1.21 -15.47 -0.18
C ARG A 316 2.08 -14.20 -0.13
N ILE A 317 2.26 -13.55 -1.29
CA ILE A 317 2.99 -12.29 -1.43
C ILE A 317 2.04 -11.21 -1.94
N ILE A 318 2.03 -10.06 -1.29
CA ILE A 318 1.26 -8.88 -1.70
C ILE A 318 2.24 -7.77 -2.09
N LEU A 319 2.06 -7.19 -3.27
CA LEU A 319 2.93 -6.17 -3.85
C LEU A 319 2.11 -4.89 -4.02
N MET A 320 2.53 -3.77 -3.42
CA MET A 320 1.82 -2.49 -3.49
C MET A 320 2.73 -1.35 -3.97
N ASP A 321 2.40 -0.73 -5.10
CA ASP A 321 3.19 0.33 -5.75
C ASP A 321 2.56 1.69 -5.45
N GLU A 322 3.08 2.43 -4.47
CA GLU A 322 2.60 3.75 -3.98
C GLU A 322 1.06 3.89 -3.81
N PRO A 323 0.36 2.94 -3.13
CA PRO A 323 -1.10 2.83 -3.13
C PRO A 323 -1.85 3.99 -2.45
N PHE A 324 -1.14 4.88 -1.75
CA PHE A 324 -1.73 6.00 -1.01
C PHE A 324 -1.29 7.39 -1.51
N GLY A 325 -0.51 7.45 -2.60
CA GLY A 325 0.05 8.71 -3.13
C GLY A 325 -1.02 9.74 -3.53
N ALA A 326 -2.15 9.27 -4.07
CA ALA A 326 -3.24 10.12 -4.56
C ALA A 326 -4.36 10.43 -3.53
N LEU A 327 -4.15 10.10 -2.25
CA LEU A 327 -5.14 10.29 -1.17
C LEU A 327 -4.84 11.53 -0.32
N ASP A 328 -5.88 12.16 0.25
CA ASP A 328 -5.70 13.19 1.27
C ASP A 328 -5.16 12.57 2.60
N PRO A 329 -4.54 13.37 3.49
CA PRO A 329 -3.90 12.84 4.70
C PRO A 329 -4.83 12.07 5.65
N SER A 330 -6.10 12.48 5.77
CA SER A 330 -7.06 11.83 6.68
C SER A 330 -7.51 10.48 6.12
N THR A 331 -7.87 10.45 4.84
CA THR A 331 -8.20 9.21 4.14
C THR A 331 -6.99 8.27 4.13
N ARG A 332 -5.78 8.78 3.89
CA ARG A 332 -4.52 8.00 3.93
C ARG A 332 -4.32 7.29 5.26
N MET A 333 -4.39 8.00 6.40
CA MET A 333 -4.23 7.38 7.73
C MET A 333 -5.26 6.26 7.96
N GLN A 334 -6.53 6.48 7.57
CA GLN A 334 -7.56 5.44 7.68
C GLN A 334 -7.29 4.23 6.77
N MET A 335 -6.71 4.42 5.58
CA MET A 335 -6.29 3.30 4.72
C MET A 335 -5.11 2.53 5.32
N GLN A 336 -4.16 3.22 5.95
CA GLN A 336 -3.03 2.60 6.63
C GLN A 336 -3.51 1.73 7.79
N ASP A 337 -4.38 2.28 8.67
CA ASP A 337 -5.02 1.53 9.76
C ASP A 337 -5.75 0.28 9.24
N ASN A 338 -6.57 0.43 8.19
CA ASN A 338 -7.28 -0.69 7.56
C ASN A 338 -6.33 -1.72 6.94
N LEU A 339 -5.25 -1.29 6.27
CA LEU A 339 -4.28 -2.19 5.66
C LEU A 339 -3.54 -3.02 6.73
N VAL A 340 -3.13 -2.41 7.84
CA VAL A 340 -2.51 -3.11 8.98
C VAL A 340 -3.45 -4.17 9.54
N ALA A 341 -4.74 -3.87 9.69
CA ALA A 341 -5.74 -4.84 10.14
C ALA A 341 -5.92 -6.00 9.14
N LEU A 342 -6.07 -5.70 7.84
CA LEU A 342 -6.25 -6.71 6.79
C LEU A 342 -5.02 -7.60 6.59
N TRP A 343 -3.82 -7.04 6.73
CA TRP A 343 -2.57 -7.79 6.62
C TRP A 343 -2.43 -8.82 7.75
N ARG A 344 -2.77 -8.45 8.98
CA ARG A 344 -2.75 -9.35 10.16
C ARG A 344 -3.66 -10.56 9.99
N ASP A 345 -4.83 -10.39 9.36
CA ASP A 345 -5.76 -11.47 9.02
C ASP A 345 -5.21 -12.44 7.94
N LEU A 346 -4.29 -11.97 7.09
CA LEU A 346 -3.78 -12.70 5.92
C LEU A 346 -2.43 -13.38 6.15
N GLU A 347 -1.67 -12.94 7.15
CA GLU A 347 -0.33 -13.43 7.49
C GLU A 347 0.68 -13.42 6.32
N ALA A 348 0.40 -12.64 5.28
CA ALA A 348 1.13 -12.62 4.01
C ALA A 348 2.38 -11.73 4.07
N THR A 349 3.34 -11.97 3.17
CA THR A 349 4.51 -11.09 3.04
C THR A 349 4.17 -9.93 2.11
N VAL A 350 4.28 -8.70 2.61
CA VAL A 350 3.93 -7.48 1.88
C VAL A 350 5.19 -6.77 1.41
N PHE A 351 5.29 -6.42 0.14
CA PHE A 351 6.22 -5.41 -0.35
C PHE A 351 5.44 -4.13 -0.65
N PHE A 352 5.71 -3.08 0.11
CA PHE A 352 5.06 -1.79 0.01
C PHE A 352 6.06 -0.73 -0.47
N VAL A 353 5.85 -0.20 -1.67
CA VAL A 353 6.66 0.86 -2.23
C VAL A 353 6.08 2.22 -1.88
N THR A 354 6.92 3.11 -1.38
CA THR A 354 6.57 4.51 -1.06
C THR A 354 7.76 5.45 -1.20
N HIS A 355 7.47 6.74 -1.31
CA HIS A 355 8.43 7.83 -1.16
C HIS A 355 8.32 8.53 0.21
N SER A 356 7.40 8.10 1.08
CA SER A 356 7.17 8.69 2.41
C SER A 356 7.84 7.88 3.52
N ILE A 357 8.71 8.55 4.29
CA ILE A 357 9.39 7.97 5.46
C ILE A 357 8.37 7.59 6.54
N GLU A 358 7.37 8.44 6.79
CA GLU A 358 6.33 8.19 7.80
C GLU A 358 5.49 6.95 7.48
N GLU A 359 5.24 6.67 6.20
CA GLU A 359 4.57 5.43 5.79
C GLU A 359 5.46 4.22 6.01
N ALA A 360 6.75 4.33 5.66
CA ALA A 360 7.71 3.25 5.84
C ALA A 360 7.89 2.86 7.32
N VAL A 361 7.98 3.86 8.22
CA VAL A 361 8.09 3.65 9.67
C VAL A 361 6.78 3.15 10.29
N TYR A 362 5.61 3.59 9.80
CA TYR A 362 4.33 3.16 10.37
C TYR A 362 3.93 1.75 9.94
N LEU A 363 4.16 1.38 8.68
CA LEU A 363 3.67 0.13 8.12
C LEU A 363 4.68 -1.02 8.20
N GLY A 364 5.97 -0.73 8.17
CA GLY A 364 7.02 -1.75 8.06
C GLY A 364 7.23 -2.59 9.32
N ASP A 365 7.70 -3.82 9.11
CA ASP A 365 8.64 -4.50 10.01
C ASP A 365 10.10 -4.17 9.57
N ARG A 366 10.34 -4.06 8.25
CA ARG A 366 11.65 -3.73 7.63
C ARG A 366 11.50 -2.64 6.58
N VAL A 367 12.49 -1.76 6.51
CA VAL A 367 12.62 -0.71 5.50
C VAL A 367 13.89 -0.94 4.67
N HIS A 368 13.74 -1.19 3.38
CA HIS A 368 14.81 -1.17 2.40
C HIS A 368 14.91 0.21 1.77
N ILE A 369 16.08 0.84 1.88
CA ILE A 369 16.36 2.16 1.32
C ILE A 369 17.06 1.98 -0.04
N LEU A 370 16.44 2.44 -1.12
CA LEU A 370 17.04 2.53 -2.45
C LEU A 370 17.65 3.91 -2.69
N SER A 371 18.85 3.94 -3.28
CA SER A 371 19.52 5.16 -3.73
C SER A 371 18.82 5.84 -4.89
N SER A 372 19.15 7.10 -5.17
CA SER A 372 18.84 7.77 -6.45
C SER A 372 19.22 6.93 -7.69
N SER A 373 18.59 7.18 -8.85
CA SER A 373 18.84 6.39 -10.06
C SER A 373 20.31 6.43 -10.53
N PRO A 374 20.95 5.30 -10.90
CA PRO A 374 20.44 3.93 -10.88
C PRO A 374 20.30 3.41 -9.44
N GLY A 375 19.13 2.85 -9.13
CA GLY A 375 18.78 2.40 -7.79
C GLY A 375 19.61 1.20 -7.33
N THR A 376 20.28 1.36 -6.19
CA THR A 376 21.01 0.32 -5.46
C THR A 376 20.41 0.21 -4.06
N LEU A 377 20.50 -0.96 -3.42
CA LEU A 377 20.12 -1.09 -2.02
C LEU A 377 21.19 -0.44 -1.13
N LEU A 378 20.86 0.69 -0.52
CA LEU A 378 21.77 1.43 0.35
C LEU A 378 21.84 0.83 1.75
N ARG A 379 20.68 0.51 2.33
CA ARG A 379 20.57 -0.01 3.69
C ARG A 379 19.25 -0.74 3.91
N GLU A 380 19.27 -1.63 4.89
CA GLU A 380 18.09 -2.22 5.51
C GLU A 380 18.00 -1.77 6.97
N ILE A 381 16.79 -1.42 7.43
CA ILE A 381 16.51 -0.97 8.79
C ILE A 381 15.27 -1.70 9.31
N THR A 382 15.37 -2.35 10.47
CA THR A 382 14.20 -2.88 11.19
C THR A 382 13.49 -1.75 11.93
N VAL A 383 12.16 -1.74 11.86
CA VAL A 383 11.29 -0.76 12.54
C VAL A 383 10.27 -1.50 13.43
N PRO A 384 9.82 -0.90 14.54
CA PRO A 384 8.86 -1.55 15.42
C PRO A 384 7.47 -1.61 14.75
N PRO A 385 6.80 -2.78 14.75
CA PRO A 385 5.49 -2.92 14.11
C PRO A 385 4.43 -2.04 14.80
N PRO A 386 3.39 -1.60 14.08
CA PRO A 386 2.41 -0.65 14.59
C PRO A 386 1.56 -1.22 15.73
N ASP A 387 1.70 -0.69 16.95
CA ASP A 387 0.94 -1.16 18.13
C ASP A 387 -0.45 -0.49 18.29
N ARG A 388 -0.70 0.59 17.55
CA ARG A 388 -1.89 1.43 17.64
C ARG A 388 -2.19 2.18 16.31
N PRO A 389 -3.33 2.87 16.21
CA PRO A 389 -3.68 3.61 14.99
C PRO A 389 -2.68 4.69 14.60
N ALA A 390 -2.53 4.93 13.30
CA ALA A 390 -1.57 5.85 12.67
C ALA A 390 -1.54 7.22 13.34
N HIS A 391 -2.71 7.83 13.55
CA HIS A 391 -2.86 9.17 14.15
C HIS A 391 -2.29 9.29 15.58
N ALA A 392 -2.17 8.17 16.30
CA ALA A 392 -1.64 8.10 17.67
C ALA A 392 -0.19 7.61 17.72
N MET A 393 0.27 6.86 16.73
CA MET A 393 1.68 6.45 16.61
C MET A 393 2.54 7.57 16.05
N GLN A 394 2.08 8.26 15.01
CA GLN A 394 2.82 9.34 14.32
C GLN A 394 3.08 10.60 15.19
N ARG A 395 2.49 10.67 16.39
CA ARG A 395 2.69 11.75 17.38
C ARG A 395 3.63 11.38 18.52
N ASP A 396 4.15 10.15 18.55
CA ASP A 396 5.08 9.68 19.57
C ASP A 396 6.50 10.19 19.26
N PRO A 397 7.22 10.78 20.23
CA PRO A 397 8.64 11.11 20.08
C PRO A 397 9.47 9.95 19.52
N ARG A 398 9.23 8.69 19.93
CA ARG A 398 9.94 7.52 19.42
C ARG A 398 9.67 7.23 17.95
N PHE A 399 8.46 7.52 17.48
CA PHE A 399 8.16 7.40 16.04
C PHE A 399 8.93 8.46 15.25
N LEU A 400 8.99 9.67 15.77
CA LEU A 400 9.75 10.77 15.16
C LEU A 400 11.26 10.49 15.17
N GLU A 401 11.80 9.88 16.23
CA GLU A 401 13.19 9.39 16.28
C GLU A 401 13.50 8.48 15.07
N TYR A 402 12.71 7.42 14.82
CA TYR A 402 12.88 6.58 13.62
C TYR A 402 12.75 7.36 12.30
N VAL A 403 11.84 8.33 12.21
CA VAL A 403 11.67 9.16 10.99
C VAL A 403 12.91 10.03 10.74
N PHE A 404 13.51 10.60 11.77
CA PHE A 404 14.74 11.38 11.65
C PHE A 404 15.96 10.48 11.37
N ASP A 405 16.13 9.37 12.10
CA ASP A 405 17.22 8.40 11.88
C ASP A 405 17.25 7.88 10.43
N ILE A 406 16.07 7.58 9.86
CA ILE A 406 15.97 7.16 8.46
C ILE A 406 16.29 8.31 7.50
N ARG A 407 15.83 9.54 7.77
CA ARG A 407 16.13 10.72 6.95
C ARG A 407 17.62 11.01 6.91
N ASP A 408 18.24 11.12 8.08
CA ASP A 408 19.67 11.43 8.22
C ASP A 408 20.53 10.31 7.62
N THR A 409 20.08 9.05 7.70
CA THR A 409 20.68 7.91 7.01
C THR A 409 20.60 8.05 5.48
N ILE A 410 19.46 8.45 4.92
CA ILE A 410 19.31 8.67 3.47
C ILE A 410 20.24 9.80 3.01
N GLU A 411 20.22 10.94 3.70
CA GLU A 411 21.05 12.11 3.36
C GLU A 411 22.54 11.77 3.41
N THR A 412 22.99 11.08 4.46
CA THR A 412 24.38 10.64 4.63
C THR A 412 24.81 9.67 3.52
N LEU A 413 24.00 8.65 3.23
CA LEU A 413 24.35 7.63 2.23
C LEU A 413 24.32 8.20 0.80
N GLU A 414 23.40 9.11 0.49
CA GLU A 414 23.43 9.80 -0.81
C GLU A 414 24.63 10.75 -0.94
N ALA A 415 25.01 11.47 0.12
CA ALA A 415 26.19 12.33 0.11
C ALA A 415 27.49 11.52 -0.07
N SER A 416 27.65 10.42 0.67
CA SER A 416 28.81 9.52 0.55
C SER A 416 28.91 8.88 -0.83
N ARG A 417 27.79 8.52 -1.46
CA ARG A 417 27.79 8.00 -2.84
C ARG A 417 28.29 9.04 -3.84
N ARG A 418 27.75 10.27 -3.79
CA ARG A 418 28.14 11.35 -4.71
C ARG A 418 29.64 11.66 -4.61
N ALA A 419 30.22 11.58 -3.42
CA ALA A 419 31.65 11.79 -3.19
C ALA A 419 32.55 10.59 -3.57
N GLY A 420 31.98 9.46 -3.98
CA GLY A 420 32.73 8.27 -4.46
C GLY A 420 32.49 7.92 -5.93
N ASP A 421 31.59 8.65 -6.60
CA ASP A 421 31.39 8.62 -8.06
C ASP A 421 32.21 9.73 -8.79
N ASP A 422 32.88 10.62 -8.03
CA ASP A 422 33.89 11.61 -8.46
C ASP A 422 35.34 11.07 -8.31
#